data_AF-E3G725-F1
#
_entry.id   AF-E3G725-F1
#
_cell.length_a   1.000
_cell.length_b   1.000
_cell.length_c   1.000
_cell.angle_alpha   90.00
_cell.angle_beta   90.00
_cell.angle_gamma   90.00
#
_symmetry.space_group_name_H-M   'P 1'
#
loop_
_entity.id
_entity.type
_entity.pdbx_description
1 polymer ?
#
loop_
_entity_poly.entity_id
_entity_poly.type
_entity_poly.pdbx_seq_one_letter_code
_entity_poly.pdbx_strand_id
1 'polypeptide(L)'
;MSTSTNYTPTWISSPGETISDILIERKISIDELKNLLDMSEFKITQLITGKLLINEYIAERLSNVLGASQSFWLERDKQYREALQHINMELDSAQNSWLENLPTGDMQKQEWLPKTIYKFQKFLYCLDFFGVQSISEWELKYRNFHSSVAFKSSQSFSSTQGSLDVWIRQGEIASKNIKCASWNKDAFISLLPEIRLLTRKKSPSDFLPKIQEICATCGVAVVIVKAPNGCRASGATKFIAKNKAMIILSFRHLSDDHFWFTFFHEMGHLILHDSNLIFIDDDSLNINSLLEDEANEFAQNTLVPREYEQELYRISNNGKEILYFARRIGIAPGIVVGQLQKKSIIPYNHLNNLKTKFKWS
;
A
#
# COMPACT_ATOMS: atom_id res chain seq x y z
N MET A 1 7.85 -24.49 28.21
CA MET A 1 8.73 -23.33 28.46
C MET A 1 8.06 -22.12 27.85
N SER A 2 7.53 -21.23 28.69
CA SER A 2 6.81 -20.04 28.27
C SER A 2 7.82 -19.03 27.73
N THR A 3 7.87 -18.86 26.42
CA THR A 3 8.62 -17.77 25.79
C THR A 3 7.89 -16.47 26.11
N SER A 4 8.34 -15.79 27.16
CA SER A 4 7.96 -14.42 27.46
C SER A 4 8.47 -13.54 26.30
N THR A 5 7.61 -13.26 25.33
CA THR A 5 7.83 -12.19 24.38
C THR A 5 7.83 -10.89 25.18
N ASN A 6 9.02 -10.36 25.47
CA ASN A 6 9.17 -9.01 26.02
C ASN A 6 8.57 -8.04 25.00
N TYR A 7 7.31 -7.68 25.22
CA TYR A 7 6.63 -6.64 24.48
C TYR A 7 7.23 -5.31 24.94
N THR A 8 8.20 -4.79 24.19
CA THR A 8 8.65 -3.40 24.34
C THR A 8 7.69 -2.52 23.53
N PRO A 9 6.88 -1.66 24.18
CA PRO A 9 5.97 -0.78 23.47
C PRO A 9 6.77 0.13 22.52
N THR A 10 6.41 0.13 21.24
CA THR A 10 6.98 1.00 20.19
C THR A 10 6.52 2.45 20.29
N TRP A 11 5.59 2.75 21.19
CA TRP A 11 5.04 4.09 21.42
C TRP A 11 5.72 4.75 22.63
N ILE A 12 6.64 5.67 22.34
CA ILE A 12 7.46 6.34 23.35
C ILE A 12 6.75 7.65 23.71
N SER A 13 5.74 7.54 24.58
CA SER A 13 5.07 8.71 25.11
C SER A 13 6.02 9.45 26.06
N SER A 14 6.14 10.77 25.95
CA SER A 14 6.97 11.55 26.87
C SER A 14 6.27 11.75 28.23
N PRO A 15 7.00 11.96 29.34
CA PRO A 15 6.38 12.36 30.60
C PRO A 15 5.53 13.64 30.45
N GLY A 16 5.92 14.53 29.54
CA GLY A 16 5.20 15.76 29.21
C GLY A 16 3.84 15.52 28.55
N GLU A 17 3.68 14.44 27.77
CA GLU A 17 2.36 14.03 27.26
C GLU A 17 1.46 13.56 28.39
N THR A 18 1.98 12.73 29.30
CA THR A 18 1.23 12.31 30.50
C THR A 18 0.83 13.51 31.37
N ILE A 19 1.71 14.50 31.51
CA ILE A 19 1.36 15.76 32.19
C ILE A 19 0.24 16.48 31.43
N SER A 20 0.35 16.61 30.10
CA SER A 20 -0.63 17.28 29.27
C SER A 20 -2.02 16.63 29.33
N ASP A 21 -2.08 15.30 29.34
CA ASP A 21 -3.31 14.53 29.48
C ASP A 21 -4.00 14.83 30.83
N ILE A 22 -3.24 14.84 31.92
CA ILE A 22 -3.77 15.16 33.25
C ILE A 22 -4.23 16.63 33.34
N LEU A 23 -3.51 17.56 32.72
CA LEU A 23 -3.91 18.98 32.66
C LEU A 23 -5.25 19.14 31.94
N ILE A 24 -5.45 18.45 30.82
CA ILE A 24 -6.71 18.47 30.06
C ILE A 24 -7.84 17.86 30.90
N GLU A 25 -7.60 16.69 31.50
CA GLU A 25 -8.59 16.00 32.32
C GLU A 25 -9.05 16.85 33.51
N ARG A 26 -8.11 17.54 34.16
CA ARG A 26 -8.36 18.36 35.36
C ARG A 26 -8.64 19.82 35.07
N LYS A 27 -8.63 20.23 33.80
CA LYS A 27 -8.80 21.63 33.36
C LYS A 27 -7.81 22.60 34.02
N ILE A 28 -6.57 22.16 34.23
CA ILE A 28 -5.49 22.98 34.76
C ILE A 28 -4.78 23.65 33.58
N SER A 29 -4.65 24.97 33.61
CA SER A 29 -3.94 25.73 32.57
C SER A 29 -2.41 25.62 32.73
N ILE A 30 -1.68 25.91 31.66
CA ILE A 30 -0.20 25.93 31.68
C ILE A 30 0.31 27.02 32.64
N ASP A 31 -0.37 28.16 32.73
CA ASP A 31 -0.02 29.23 33.67
C ASP A 31 -0.26 28.84 35.13
N GLU A 32 -1.34 28.10 35.41
CA GLU A 32 -1.57 27.53 36.74
C GLU A 32 -0.50 26.49 37.08
N LEU A 33 -0.16 25.58 36.16
CA LEU A 33 0.91 24.61 36.37
C LEU A 33 2.25 25.29 36.67
N LYS A 34 2.58 26.37 35.94
CA LYS A 34 3.78 27.18 36.16
C LYS A 34 3.85 27.72 37.59
N ASN A 35 2.74 28.27 38.09
CA ASN A 35 2.65 28.81 39.43
C ASN A 35 2.69 27.72 40.50
N LEU A 36 2.02 26.58 40.27
CA LEU A 36 1.96 25.44 41.20
C LEU A 36 3.32 24.71 41.32
N LEU A 37 4.06 24.60 40.23
CA LEU A 37 5.40 23.99 40.22
C LEU A 37 6.51 24.99 40.60
N ASP A 38 6.21 26.29 40.71
CA ASP A 38 7.18 27.36 40.98
C ASP A 38 8.37 27.31 39.99
N MET A 39 8.06 27.31 38.71
CA MET A 39 9.03 27.20 37.62
C MET A 39 8.88 28.33 36.61
N SER A 40 9.97 28.67 35.92
CA SER A 40 9.89 29.61 34.80
C SER A 40 9.13 29.01 33.62
N GLU A 41 8.54 29.87 32.79
CA GLU A 41 7.83 29.48 31.56
C GLU A 41 8.71 28.64 30.62
N PHE A 42 10.01 28.95 30.56
CA PHE A 42 10.98 28.15 29.82
C PHE A 42 11.07 26.72 30.37
N LYS A 43 11.18 26.54 31.69
CA LYS A 43 11.26 25.21 32.31
C LYS A 43 9.97 24.42 32.13
N ILE A 44 8.80 25.07 32.25
CA ILE A 44 7.51 24.42 31.97
C ILE A 44 7.42 23.95 30.52
N THR A 45 7.81 24.80 29.57
CA THR A 45 7.87 24.41 28.16
C THR A 45 8.79 23.21 27.94
N GLN A 46 9.98 23.19 28.56
CA GLN A 46 10.90 22.04 28.48
C GLN A 46 10.32 20.78 29.15
N LEU A 47 9.56 20.92 30.24
CA LEU A 47 8.92 19.82 30.94
C LEU A 47 7.79 19.20 30.09
N ILE A 48 6.90 20.02 29.54
CA ILE A 48 5.79 19.59 28.67
C ILE A 48 6.32 18.98 27.36
N THR A 49 7.43 19.49 26.83
CA THR A 49 8.05 18.92 25.62
C THR A 49 8.98 17.73 25.90
N GLY A 50 9.07 17.25 27.15
CA GLY A 50 9.90 16.11 27.54
C GLY A 50 11.41 16.38 27.56
N LYS A 51 11.86 17.61 27.35
CA LYS A 51 13.29 17.98 27.33
C LYS A 51 13.88 18.17 28.72
N LEU A 52 13.08 18.57 29.70
CA LEU A 52 13.53 18.72 31.10
C LEU A 52 13.52 17.35 31.79
N LEU A 53 14.66 16.96 32.36
CA LEU A 53 14.78 15.74 33.17
C LEU A 53 13.97 15.89 34.46
N ILE A 54 13.16 14.89 34.77
CA ILE A 54 12.41 14.84 36.03
C ILE A 54 13.34 14.28 37.10
N ASN A 55 13.87 15.15 37.95
CA ASN A 55 14.62 14.76 39.15
C ASN A 55 13.67 14.64 40.35
N GLU A 56 14.20 14.26 41.52
CA GLU A 56 13.42 14.07 42.73
C GLU A 56 12.58 15.30 43.10
N TYR A 57 13.16 16.49 42.99
CA TYR A 57 12.47 17.77 43.25
C TYR A 57 11.28 17.99 42.32
N ILE A 58 11.44 17.75 41.01
CA ILE A 58 10.35 17.91 40.03
C ILE A 58 9.28 16.84 40.25
N ALA A 59 9.69 15.59 40.51
CA ALA A 59 8.78 14.48 40.76
C ALA A 59 7.92 14.69 42.02
N GLU A 60 8.49 15.27 43.08
CA GLU A 60 7.74 15.61 44.30
C GLU A 60 6.67 16.67 44.01
N ARG A 61 7.02 17.73 43.29
CA ARG A 61 6.06 18.77 42.93
C ARG A 61 4.97 18.25 41.98
N LEU A 62 5.32 17.41 41.01
CA LEU A 62 4.35 16.76 40.13
C LEU A 62 3.41 15.84 40.91
N SER A 63 3.94 15.06 41.87
CA SER A 63 3.15 14.23 42.79
C SER A 63 2.14 15.07 43.57
N ASN A 64 2.57 16.23 44.10
CA ASN A 64 1.72 17.09 44.91
C ASN A 64 0.63 17.81 44.09
N VAL A 65 0.93 18.18 42.84
CA VAL A 65 0.02 18.98 41.98
C VAL A 65 -0.87 18.10 41.11
N LEU A 66 -0.30 17.07 40.48
CA LEU A 66 -0.95 16.21 39.49
C LEU A 66 -1.31 14.82 40.04
N GLY A 67 -0.83 14.46 41.23
CA GLY A 67 -1.01 13.13 41.80
C GLY A 67 -0.01 12.11 41.25
N ALA A 68 -0.33 10.83 41.43
CA ALA A 68 0.62 9.71 41.33
C ALA A 68 1.80 9.84 42.33
N SER A 69 2.58 8.78 42.52
CA SER A 69 3.72 8.83 43.43
C SER A 69 4.91 9.54 42.79
N GLN A 70 5.81 10.08 43.62
CA GLN A 70 7.12 10.57 43.16
C GLN A 70 7.89 9.48 42.36
N SER A 71 7.81 8.23 42.82
CA SER A 71 8.43 7.08 42.13
C SER A 71 7.85 6.84 40.74
N PHE A 72 6.55 7.07 40.54
CA PHE A 72 5.93 6.95 39.22
C PHE A 72 6.54 7.97 38.25
N TRP A 73 6.67 9.24 38.66
CA TRP A 73 7.22 10.29 37.80
C TRP A 73 8.69 10.07 37.44
N LEU A 74 9.50 9.64 38.41
CA LEU A 74 10.90 9.29 38.19
C LEU A 74 11.05 8.11 37.24
N GLU A 75 10.30 7.04 37.47
CA GLU A 75 10.32 5.85 36.62
C GLU A 75 9.82 6.15 35.21
N ARG A 76 8.81 7.02 35.08
CA ARG A 76 8.26 7.47 33.79
C ARG A 76 9.29 8.24 32.97
N ASP A 77 10.04 9.16 33.58
CA ASP A 77 11.13 9.88 32.88
C ASP A 77 12.27 8.92 32.55
N LYS A 78 12.69 8.06 33.48
CA LYS A 78 13.72 7.05 33.23
C LYS A 78 13.39 6.17 32.02
N GLN A 79 12.20 5.59 31.96
CA GLN A 79 11.74 4.78 30.83
C GLN A 79 11.74 5.59 29.52
N TYR A 80 11.33 6.86 29.57
CA TYR A 80 11.41 7.75 28.42
C TYR A 80 12.86 8.04 27.99
N ARG A 81 13.80 8.26 28.92
CA ARG A 81 15.21 8.49 28.62
C ARG A 81 15.89 7.26 28.04
N GLU A 82 15.64 6.08 28.62
CA GLU A 82 16.12 4.79 28.08
C GLU A 82 15.61 4.58 26.66
N ALA A 83 14.33 4.87 26.42
CA ALA A 83 13.74 4.81 25.10
C ALA A 83 14.36 5.84 24.12
N LEU A 84 14.68 7.06 24.58
CA LEU A 84 15.39 8.07 23.79
C LEU A 84 16.82 7.65 23.43
N GLN A 85 17.53 6.93 24.30
CA GLN A 85 18.87 6.43 23.99
C GLN A 85 18.85 5.49 22.78
N HIS A 86 17.80 4.70 22.64
CA HIS A 86 17.60 3.86 21.46
C HIS A 86 17.17 4.67 20.23
N ILE A 87 16.33 5.70 20.37
CA ILE A 87 15.87 6.52 19.23
C ILE A 87 16.97 7.44 18.66
N ASN A 88 17.91 7.90 19.50
CA ASN A 88 19.01 8.78 19.08
C ASN A 88 20.22 8.03 18.49
N MET A 89 20.14 6.72 18.31
CA MET A 89 21.19 5.96 17.62
C MET A 89 21.31 6.44 16.17
N GLU A 90 22.54 6.65 15.71
CA GLU A 90 22.78 6.86 14.29
C GLU A 90 22.60 5.53 13.55
N LEU A 91 21.94 5.61 12.40
CA LEU A 91 21.90 4.50 11.46
C LEU A 91 23.27 4.31 10.83
N ASP A 92 23.68 3.07 10.61
CA ASP A 92 24.85 2.80 9.78
C ASP A 92 24.60 3.19 8.31
N SER A 93 25.63 3.10 7.46
CA SER A 93 25.53 3.51 6.05
C SER A 93 24.52 2.67 5.25
N ALA A 94 24.44 1.37 5.51
CA ALA A 94 23.51 0.46 4.83
C ALA A 94 22.06 0.74 5.24
N GLN A 95 21.83 0.96 6.53
CA GLN A 95 20.52 1.31 7.08
C GLN A 95 20.03 2.67 6.57
N ASN A 96 20.90 3.68 6.50
CA ASN A 96 20.55 4.96 5.90
C ASN A 96 20.18 4.80 4.42
N SER A 97 21.01 4.09 3.64
CA SER A 97 20.76 3.88 2.21
C SER A 97 19.44 3.14 1.95
N TRP A 98 19.15 2.09 2.74
CA TRP A 98 17.89 1.37 2.65
C TRP A 98 16.69 2.27 2.99
N LEU A 99 16.77 3.05 4.07
CA LEU A 99 15.68 3.94 4.48
C LEU A 99 15.41 5.05 3.44
N GLU A 100 16.44 5.57 2.79
CA GLU A 100 16.34 6.58 1.73
C GLU A 100 15.71 6.03 0.44
N ASN A 101 15.81 4.73 0.19
CA ASN A 101 15.16 4.07 -0.95
C ASN A 101 13.64 3.87 -0.73
N LEU A 102 13.14 4.02 0.50
CA LEU A 102 11.72 3.87 0.81
C LEU A 102 10.98 5.23 0.73
N PRO A 103 9.74 5.27 0.20
CA PRO A 103 8.93 6.48 0.14
C PRO A 103 8.29 6.81 1.51
N THR A 104 9.10 6.91 2.57
CA THR A 104 8.62 7.04 3.96
C THR A 104 7.72 8.26 4.20
N GLY A 105 7.95 9.35 3.46
CA GLY A 105 7.08 10.54 3.49
C GLY A 105 5.66 10.23 3.01
N ASP A 106 5.51 9.46 1.93
CA ASP A 106 4.20 9.03 1.44
C ASP A 106 3.57 7.99 2.37
N MET A 107 4.37 7.08 2.93
CA MET A 107 3.88 6.12 3.91
C MET A 107 3.28 6.81 5.14
N GLN A 108 3.93 7.85 5.66
CA GLN A 108 3.40 8.66 6.77
C GLN A 108 2.17 9.48 6.35
N LYS A 109 2.17 10.04 5.14
CA LYS A 109 1.02 10.79 4.59
C LYS A 109 -0.21 9.91 4.39
N GLN A 110 -0.01 8.64 4.05
CA GLN A 110 -1.06 7.64 3.90
C GLN A 110 -1.37 6.88 5.19
N GLU A 111 -0.79 7.31 6.32
CA GLU A 111 -1.00 6.73 7.66
C GLU A 111 -0.60 5.25 7.77
N TRP A 112 0.32 4.80 6.91
CA TRP A 112 0.90 3.44 6.97
C TRP A 112 2.03 3.33 7.99
N LEU A 113 2.65 4.46 8.31
CA LEU A 113 3.67 4.57 9.36
C LEU A 113 3.31 5.67 10.36
N PRO A 114 3.66 5.51 11.64
CA PRO A 114 3.59 6.60 12.59
C PRO A 114 4.49 7.78 12.18
N LYS A 115 4.09 8.99 12.58
CA LYS A 115 4.90 10.19 12.40
C LYS A 115 6.06 10.18 13.40
N THR A 116 7.26 10.48 12.92
CA THR A 116 8.45 10.68 13.75
C THR A 116 9.48 11.52 13.02
N ILE A 117 10.21 12.33 13.78
CA ILE A 117 11.34 13.13 13.31
C ILE A 117 12.67 12.36 13.39
N TYR A 118 12.70 11.23 14.12
CA TYR A 118 13.92 10.50 14.40
C TYR A 118 14.17 9.39 13.37
N LYS A 119 15.36 9.39 12.76
CA LYS A 119 15.72 8.43 11.69
C LYS A 119 15.68 6.98 12.16
N PHE A 120 16.26 6.68 13.32
CA PHE A 120 16.31 5.31 13.85
C PHE A 120 14.92 4.74 14.13
N GLN A 121 14.04 5.53 14.75
CA GLN A 121 12.65 5.13 14.98
C GLN A 121 11.90 4.90 13.66
N LYS A 122 12.12 5.77 12.66
CA LYS A 122 11.54 5.60 11.32
C LYS A 122 12.02 4.30 10.67
N PHE A 123 13.29 3.97 10.81
CA PHE A 123 13.87 2.70 10.35
C PHE A 123 13.17 1.50 11.02
N LEU A 124 13.02 1.51 12.34
CA LEU A 124 12.29 0.46 13.06
C LEU A 124 10.83 0.33 12.61
N TYR A 125 10.12 1.45 12.43
CA TYR A 125 8.75 1.43 11.89
C TYR A 125 8.68 0.83 10.48
N CYS A 126 9.69 1.07 9.65
CA CYS A 126 9.74 0.44 8.33
C CYS A 126 9.93 -1.09 8.43
N LEU A 127 10.83 -1.56 9.30
CA LEU A 127 11.01 -3.00 9.54
C LEU A 127 9.70 -3.65 10.04
N ASP A 128 9.04 -3.03 11.01
CA ASP A 128 7.74 -3.49 11.54
C ASP A 128 6.65 -3.51 10.46
N PHE A 129 6.56 -2.45 9.65
CA PHE A 129 5.63 -2.37 8.53
C PHE A 129 5.81 -3.55 7.57
N PHE A 130 7.06 -3.87 7.21
CA PHE A 130 7.38 -5.05 6.38
C PHE A 130 7.21 -6.38 7.11
N GLY A 131 7.12 -6.36 8.45
CA GLY A 131 7.08 -7.54 9.31
C GLY A 131 8.35 -8.36 9.15
N VAL A 132 9.51 -7.69 9.24
CA VAL A 132 10.85 -8.29 9.20
C VAL A 132 11.68 -7.72 10.36
N GLN A 133 12.76 -8.41 10.74
CA GLN A 133 13.66 -8.00 11.83
C GLN A 133 14.93 -7.31 11.31
N SER A 134 15.22 -7.39 10.01
CA SER A 134 16.44 -6.84 9.41
C SER A 134 16.29 -6.52 7.92
N ILE A 135 17.22 -5.74 7.38
CA ILE A 135 17.31 -5.44 5.93
C ILE A 135 17.54 -6.72 5.13
N SER A 136 18.40 -7.63 5.61
CA SER A 136 18.67 -8.90 4.92
C SER A 136 17.43 -9.79 4.83
N GLU A 137 16.59 -9.81 5.86
CA GLU A 137 15.30 -10.53 5.81
C GLU A 137 14.33 -9.87 4.82
N TRP A 138 14.30 -8.54 4.77
CA TRP A 138 13.53 -7.81 3.75
C TRP A 138 14.01 -8.14 2.33
N GLU A 139 15.32 -8.14 2.09
CA GLU A 139 15.90 -8.49 0.78
C GLU A 139 15.51 -9.91 0.38
N LEU A 140 15.62 -10.90 1.28
CA LEU A 140 15.22 -12.28 1.01
C LEU A 140 13.72 -12.40 0.69
N LYS A 141 12.88 -11.67 1.44
CA LYS A 141 11.42 -11.72 1.30
C LYS A 141 10.93 -11.10 0.00
N TYR A 142 11.59 -10.04 -0.48
CA TYR A 142 11.18 -9.29 -1.67
C TYR A 142 12.04 -9.53 -2.91
N ARG A 143 13.14 -10.31 -2.81
CA ARG A 143 14.07 -10.66 -3.90
C ARG A 143 13.38 -10.99 -5.23
N ASN A 144 12.32 -11.79 -5.19
CA ASN A 144 11.62 -12.26 -6.40
C ASN A 144 10.85 -11.15 -7.13
N PHE A 145 10.45 -10.08 -6.42
CA PHE A 145 9.87 -8.89 -7.04
C PHE A 145 10.95 -7.99 -7.66
N HIS A 146 12.17 -8.04 -7.12
CA HIS A 146 13.28 -7.20 -7.56
C HIS A 146 13.74 -7.60 -8.98
N SER A 147 13.75 -8.90 -9.30
CA SER A 147 14.11 -9.42 -10.63
C SER A 147 13.10 -9.05 -11.72
N SER A 148 11.81 -8.97 -11.40
CA SER A 148 10.73 -8.60 -12.34
C SER A 148 10.70 -7.10 -12.68
N VAL A 149 11.24 -6.26 -11.79
CA VAL A 149 11.11 -4.78 -11.84
C VAL A 149 12.37 -4.11 -12.37
N ALA A 150 13.54 -4.71 -12.12
CA ALA A 150 14.79 -4.37 -12.78
C ALA A 150 14.66 -4.41 -14.31
N PHE A 151 13.81 -5.27 -14.88
CA PHE A 151 13.60 -5.34 -16.32
C PHE A 151 12.80 -4.16 -16.90
N LYS A 152 11.84 -3.58 -16.16
CA LYS A 152 11.15 -2.35 -16.62
C LYS A 152 12.09 -1.14 -16.66
N SER A 153 13.23 -1.19 -15.94
CA SER A 153 14.23 -0.10 -15.93
C SER A 153 14.98 0.09 -17.25
N SER A 154 15.07 -0.95 -18.08
CA SER A 154 15.75 -0.88 -19.38
C SER A 154 14.88 -0.36 -20.52
N GLN A 155 13.55 -0.34 -20.38
CA GLN A 155 12.63 0.00 -21.49
C GLN A 155 11.77 1.24 -21.28
N SER A 156 11.54 1.71 -20.05
CA SER A 156 11.08 3.10 -19.77
C SER A 156 10.97 3.34 -18.26
N PHE A 157 11.62 4.40 -17.78
CA PHE A 157 11.37 5.05 -16.49
C PHE A 157 11.00 4.08 -15.34
N SER A 158 12.01 3.50 -14.68
CA SER A 158 11.85 2.52 -13.58
C SER A 158 11.05 3.03 -12.39
N SER A 159 10.37 2.11 -11.72
CA SER A 159 9.91 2.35 -10.34
C SER A 159 11.11 2.23 -9.40
N THR A 160 11.16 3.02 -8.33
CA THR A 160 12.11 2.77 -7.24
C THR A 160 11.69 1.49 -6.53
N GLN A 161 12.63 0.55 -6.37
CA GLN A 161 12.35 -0.78 -5.81
C GLN A 161 11.62 -0.68 -4.46
N GLY A 162 12.09 0.19 -3.58
CA GLY A 162 11.47 0.42 -2.27
C GLY A 162 10.02 0.89 -2.36
N SER A 163 9.67 1.74 -3.33
CA SER A 163 8.28 2.19 -3.49
C SER A 163 7.34 1.10 -3.98
N LEU A 164 7.83 0.19 -4.81
CA LEU A 164 7.06 -0.97 -5.21
C LEU A 164 6.86 -1.93 -4.04
N ASP A 165 7.92 -2.24 -3.30
CA ASP A 165 7.86 -3.18 -2.17
C ASP A 165 6.90 -2.67 -1.09
N VAL A 166 6.92 -1.36 -0.81
CA VAL A 166 5.95 -0.71 0.08
C VAL A 166 4.52 -0.89 -0.44
N TRP A 167 4.29 -0.70 -1.74
CA TRP A 167 2.96 -0.83 -2.34
C TRP A 167 2.44 -2.26 -2.26
N ILE A 168 3.27 -3.25 -2.62
CA ILE A 168 2.95 -4.68 -2.48
C ILE A 168 2.64 -5.02 -1.03
N ARG A 169 3.48 -4.58 -0.09
CA ARG A 169 3.27 -4.84 1.33
C ARG A 169 1.95 -4.25 1.84
N GLN A 170 1.62 -3.04 1.42
CA GLN A 170 0.33 -2.46 1.78
C GLN A 170 -0.85 -3.26 1.22
N GLY A 171 -0.72 -3.81 0.01
CA GLY A 171 -1.67 -4.77 -0.54
C GLY A 171 -1.81 -6.01 0.32
N GLU A 172 -0.69 -6.61 0.77
CA GLU A 172 -0.70 -7.78 1.65
C GLU A 172 -1.44 -7.48 2.95
N ILE A 173 -1.17 -6.33 3.58
CA ILE A 173 -1.84 -5.87 4.81
C ILE A 173 -3.34 -5.69 4.57
N ALA A 174 -3.73 -4.98 3.51
CA ALA A 174 -5.14 -4.75 3.18
C ALA A 174 -5.88 -6.07 2.89
N SER A 175 -5.21 -7.02 2.23
CA SER A 175 -5.78 -8.31 1.85
C SER A 175 -6.01 -9.25 3.02
N LYS A 176 -5.29 -9.09 4.15
CA LYS A 176 -5.49 -9.92 5.35
C LYS A 176 -6.93 -9.87 5.87
N ASN A 177 -7.56 -8.71 5.80
CA ASN A 177 -8.92 -8.50 6.35
C ASN A 177 -10.04 -8.98 5.41
N ILE A 178 -9.72 -9.32 4.15
CA ILE A 178 -10.71 -9.85 3.21
C ILE A 178 -10.84 -11.36 3.44
N LYS A 179 -12.04 -11.80 3.86
CA LYS A 179 -12.36 -13.22 3.95
C LYS A 179 -12.53 -13.78 2.53
N CYS A 180 -11.81 -14.84 2.21
CA CYS A 180 -11.90 -15.50 0.92
C CYS A 180 -12.12 -17.01 1.14
N ALA A 181 -12.74 -17.66 0.15
CA ALA A 181 -12.74 -19.10 0.04
C ALA A 181 -11.32 -19.64 -0.25
N SER A 182 -11.18 -20.95 -0.45
CA SER A 182 -9.92 -21.49 -0.96
C SER A 182 -9.78 -21.20 -2.46
N TRP A 183 -8.57 -20.89 -2.90
CA TRP A 183 -8.22 -20.68 -4.30
C TRP A 183 -8.78 -21.81 -5.17
N ASN A 184 -9.61 -21.44 -6.15
CA ASN A 184 -10.19 -22.35 -7.13
C ASN A 184 -10.14 -21.70 -8.51
N LYS A 185 -9.19 -22.16 -9.33
CA LYS A 185 -8.93 -21.65 -10.68
C LYS A 185 -10.11 -21.84 -11.62
N ASP A 186 -10.74 -23.01 -11.62
CA ASP A 186 -11.87 -23.30 -12.52
C ASP A 186 -13.08 -22.42 -12.18
N ALA A 187 -13.37 -22.26 -10.88
CA ALA A 187 -14.39 -21.34 -10.42
C ALA A 187 -14.06 -19.89 -10.83
N PHE A 188 -12.79 -19.48 -10.70
CA PHE A 188 -12.36 -18.13 -11.08
C PHE A 188 -12.53 -17.86 -12.59
N ILE A 189 -12.18 -18.84 -13.43
CA ILE A 189 -12.41 -18.79 -14.89
C ILE A 189 -13.91 -18.69 -15.20
N SER A 190 -14.75 -19.46 -14.51
CA SER A 190 -16.20 -19.48 -14.75
C SER A 190 -16.89 -18.14 -14.50
N LEU A 191 -16.27 -17.26 -13.70
CA LEU A 191 -16.80 -15.93 -13.35
C LEU A 191 -16.38 -14.82 -14.33
N LEU A 192 -15.47 -15.11 -15.28
CA LEU A 192 -15.03 -14.11 -16.27
C LEU A 192 -16.20 -13.43 -17.01
N PRO A 193 -17.26 -14.14 -17.47
CA PRO A 193 -18.39 -13.51 -18.14
C PRO A 193 -19.14 -12.51 -17.24
N GLU A 194 -19.34 -12.86 -15.95
CA GLU A 194 -20.03 -12.01 -14.99
C GLU A 194 -19.21 -10.75 -14.68
N ILE A 195 -17.92 -10.93 -14.38
CA ILE A 195 -16.98 -9.84 -14.10
C ILE A 195 -16.90 -8.88 -15.30
N ARG A 196 -16.86 -9.42 -16.52
CA ARG A 196 -16.82 -8.63 -17.76
C ARG A 196 -18.04 -7.73 -17.92
N LEU A 197 -19.23 -8.14 -17.47
CA LEU A 197 -20.43 -7.30 -17.52
C LEU A 197 -20.36 -6.10 -16.56
N LEU A 198 -19.55 -6.19 -15.49
CA LEU A 198 -19.33 -5.09 -14.54
C LEU A 198 -18.58 -3.92 -15.16
N THR A 199 -17.86 -4.14 -16.27
CA THR A 199 -17.19 -3.06 -17.02
C THR A 199 -18.14 -1.93 -17.41
N ARG A 200 -19.44 -2.22 -17.60
CA ARG A 200 -20.46 -1.23 -17.96
C ARG A 200 -20.86 -0.30 -16.80
N LYS A 201 -20.43 -0.58 -15.58
CA LYS A 201 -20.67 0.28 -14.41
C LYS A 201 -19.63 1.40 -14.40
N LYS A 202 -20.11 2.65 -14.40
CA LYS A 202 -19.24 3.83 -14.51
C LYS A 202 -18.59 4.24 -13.19
N SER A 203 -19.25 3.99 -12.05
CA SER A 203 -18.71 4.39 -10.75
C SER A 203 -17.94 3.24 -10.10
N PRO A 204 -16.71 3.49 -9.58
CA PRO A 204 -15.99 2.52 -8.76
C PRO A 204 -16.81 2.00 -7.57
N SER A 205 -17.66 2.82 -6.97
CA SER A 205 -18.58 2.39 -5.89
C SER A 205 -19.53 1.26 -6.31
N ASP A 206 -19.83 1.14 -7.61
CA ASP A 206 -20.83 0.20 -8.12
C ASP A 206 -20.23 -1.14 -8.54
N PHE A 207 -18.95 -1.15 -8.93
CA PHE A 207 -18.25 -2.36 -9.40
C PHE A 207 -17.19 -2.88 -8.44
N LEU A 208 -16.50 -2.02 -7.67
CA LEU A 208 -15.42 -2.48 -6.78
C LEU A 208 -15.93 -3.47 -5.72
N PRO A 209 -17.02 -3.19 -4.97
CA PRO A 209 -17.52 -4.15 -4.00
C PRO A 209 -17.91 -5.49 -4.65
N LYS A 210 -18.44 -5.45 -5.87
CA LYS A 210 -18.88 -6.65 -6.60
C LYS A 210 -17.71 -7.49 -7.08
N ILE A 211 -16.67 -6.89 -7.69
CA ILE A 211 -15.49 -7.67 -8.08
C ILE A 211 -14.79 -8.24 -6.84
N GLN A 212 -14.76 -7.49 -5.73
CA GLN A 212 -14.18 -7.97 -4.47
C GLN A 212 -14.96 -9.17 -3.92
N GLU A 213 -16.28 -9.09 -3.88
CA GLU A 213 -17.15 -10.18 -3.44
C GLU A 213 -16.99 -11.42 -4.33
N ILE A 214 -17.18 -11.25 -5.65
CA ILE A 214 -17.11 -12.34 -6.63
C ILE A 214 -15.74 -13.02 -6.58
N CYS A 215 -14.64 -12.27 -6.66
CA CYS A 215 -13.29 -12.82 -6.60
C CYS A 215 -12.97 -13.50 -5.26
N ALA A 216 -13.51 -12.99 -4.14
CA ALA A 216 -13.31 -13.60 -2.83
C ALA A 216 -13.93 -15.01 -2.74
N THR A 217 -15.02 -15.29 -3.46
CA THR A 217 -15.61 -16.64 -3.53
C THR A 217 -14.70 -17.67 -4.19
N CYS A 218 -13.68 -17.23 -4.95
CA CYS A 218 -12.68 -18.08 -5.58
C CYS A 218 -11.31 -18.03 -4.90
N GLY A 219 -11.20 -17.44 -3.72
CA GLY A 219 -9.92 -17.34 -3.01
C GLY A 219 -9.01 -16.18 -3.44
N VAL A 220 -9.57 -15.15 -4.08
CA VAL A 220 -8.81 -13.97 -4.52
C VAL A 220 -9.24 -12.72 -3.76
N ALA A 221 -8.31 -12.11 -3.04
CA ALA A 221 -8.50 -10.81 -2.41
C ALA A 221 -8.14 -9.69 -3.42
N VAL A 222 -9.14 -8.91 -3.85
CA VAL A 222 -8.91 -7.74 -4.70
C VAL A 222 -8.83 -6.49 -3.83
N VAL A 223 -7.72 -5.77 -3.89
CA VAL A 223 -7.47 -4.57 -3.09
C VAL A 223 -7.07 -3.37 -3.95
N ILE A 224 -7.57 -2.21 -3.57
CA ILE A 224 -7.24 -0.94 -4.22
C ILE A 224 -6.33 -0.16 -3.27
N VAL A 225 -5.10 0.10 -3.69
CA VAL A 225 -4.11 0.81 -2.90
C VAL A 225 -3.46 1.88 -3.76
N LYS A 226 -3.52 3.13 -3.32
CA LYS A 226 -2.87 4.23 -4.03
C LYS A 226 -1.36 4.02 -4.03
N ALA A 227 -0.75 4.00 -5.22
CA ALA A 227 0.69 3.84 -5.34
C ALA A 227 1.43 5.06 -4.72
N PRO A 228 2.46 4.85 -3.88
CA PRO A 228 3.34 5.93 -3.43
C PRO A 228 4.17 6.47 -4.61
N ASN A 229 4.75 7.66 -4.44
CA ASN A 229 5.68 8.22 -5.40
C ASN A 229 6.85 7.25 -5.65
N GLY A 230 7.28 7.17 -6.91
CA GLY A 230 8.28 6.20 -7.34
C GLY A 230 7.70 4.81 -7.66
N CYS A 231 6.46 4.48 -7.27
CA CYS A 231 5.79 3.27 -7.75
C CYS A 231 4.99 3.56 -9.03
N ARG A 232 5.35 2.89 -10.13
CA ARG A 232 4.68 3.04 -11.43
C ARG A 232 3.79 1.85 -11.81
N ALA A 233 3.67 0.85 -10.95
CA ALA A 233 2.82 -0.31 -11.21
C ALA A 233 1.33 0.09 -11.27
N SER A 234 0.63 -0.44 -12.27
CA SER A 234 -0.84 -0.33 -12.38
C SER A 234 -1.54 -1.43 -11.60
N GLY A 235 -0.96 -2.63 -11.63
CA GLY A 235 -1.44 -3.85 -11.01
C GLY A 235 -0.27 -4.73 -10.56
N ALA A 236 -0.56 -5.64 -9.64
CA ALA A 236 0.29 -6.80 -9.36
C ALA A 236 -0.55 -7.93 -8.74
N THR A 237 -0.03 -9.14 -8.88
CA THR A 237 -0.69 -10.36 -8.43
C THR A 237 0.29 -11.26 -7.68
N LYS A 238 -0.17 -11.89 -6.59
CA LYS A 238 0.65 -12.80 -5.78
C LYS A 238 -0.21 -13.76 -4.97
N PHE A 239 0.27 -14.98 -4.73
CA PHE A 239 -0.24 -15.80 -3.63
C PHE A 239 0.29 -15.30 -2.27
N ILE A 240 -0.63 -14.87 -1.40
CA ILE A 240 -0.32 -14.39 -0.05
C ILE A 240 -0.48 -15.48 1.02
N ALA A 241 -1.10 -16.60 0.66
CA ALA A 241 -1.09 -17.86 1.39
C ALA A 241 -1.31 -19.02 0.40
N LYS A 242 -1.13 -20.27 0.86
CA LYS A 242 -1.23 -21.48 0.01
C LYS A 242 -2.50 -21.52 -0.86
N ASN A 243 -3.63 -21.12 -0.29
CA ASN A 243 -4.94 -21.13 -0.98
C ASN A 243 -5.55 -19.73 -1.09
N LYS A 244 -4.75 -18.66 -1.07
CA LYS A 244 -5.26 -17.29 -1.16
C LYS A 244 -4.37 -16.42 -2.04
N ALA A 245 -4.94 -15.97 -3.14
CA ALA A 245 -4.33 -15.00 -4.05
C ALA A 245 -4.73 -13.57 -3.67
N MET A 246 -3.91 -12.62 -4.12
CA MET A 246 -4.14 -11.19 -4.04
C MET A 246 -3.98 -10.59 -5.42
N ILE A 247 -4.90 -9.71 -5.79
CA ILE A 247 -4.75 -8.74 -6.88
C ILE A 247 -4.75 -7.35 -6.25
N ILE A 248 -3.69 -6.58 -6.45
CA ILE A 248 -3.57 -5.19 -6.01
C ILE A 248 -3.60 -4.27 -7.22
N LEU A 249 -4.41 -3.21 -7.17
CA LEU A 249 -4.56 -2.23 -8.27
C LEU A 249 -4.35 -0.81 -7.75
N SER A 250 -3.63 0.00 -8.53
CA SER A 250 -3.26 1.37 -8.13
C SER A 250 -4.15 2.46 -8.71
N PHE A 251 -5.09 2.10 -9.60
CA PHE A 251 -5.88 3.07 -10.36
C PHE A 251 -5.01 4.08 -11.13
N ARG A 252 -3.79 3.68 -11.52
CA ARG A 252 -2.91 4.49 -12.38
C ARG A 252 -3.67 4.91 -13.65
N HIS A 253 -3.44 6.14 -14.11
CA HIS A 253 -4.14 6.79 -15.22
C HIS A 253 -5.61 7.17 -14.98
N LEU A 254 -6.23 6.67 -13.89
CA LEU A 254 -7.59 7.03 -13.47
C LEU A 254 -8.60 6.97 -14.62
N SER A 255 -8.56 5.90 -15.42
CA SER A 255 -9.54 5.67 -16.48
C SER A 255 -9.99 4.23 -16.58
N ASP A 256 -11.22 4.03 -17.03
CA ASP A 256 -11.87 2.73 -17.12
C ASP A 256 -11.12 1.74 -18.03
N ASP A 257 -10.66 2.19 -19.19
CA ASP A 257 -9.88 1.38 -20.12
C ASP A 257 -8.61 0.81 -19.49
N HIS A 258 -7.83 1.66 -18.80
CA HIS A 258 -6.61 1.25 -18.11
C HIS A 258 -6.92 0.36 -16.90
N PHE A 259 -7.92 0.72 -16.09
CA PHE A 259 -8.31 -0.07 -14.92
C PHE A 259 -8.72 -1.48 -15.31
N TRP A 260 -9.67 -1.61 -16.24
CA TRP A 260 -10.20 -2.92 -16.64
C TRP A 260 -9.15 -3.75 -17.36
N PHE A 261 -8.35 -3.16 -18.24
CA PHE A 261 -7.24 -3.88 -18.87
C PHE A 261 -6.28 -4.44 -17.81
N THR A 262 -5.86 -3.59 -16.87
CA THR A 262 -4.95 -4.00 -15.79
C THR A 262 -5.58 -5.13 -14.96
N PHE A 263 -6.84 -4.99 -14.55
CA PHE A 263 -7.51 -6.00 -13.73
C PHE A 263 -7.59 -7.36 -14.44
N PHE A 264 -7.99 -7.39 -15.71
CA PHE A 264 -8.04 -8.65 -16.47
C PHE A 264 -6.64 -9.21 -16.78
N HIS A 265 -5.62 -8.37 -16.91
CA HIS A 265 -4.22 -8.79 -17.03
C HIS A 265 -3.74 -9.49 -15.76
N GLU A 266 -4.03 -8.92 -14.58
CA GLU A 266 -3.76 -9.55 -13.29
C GLU A 266 -4.51 -10.89 -13.11
N MET A 267 -5.77 -10.95 -13.55
CA MET A 267 -6.51 -12.23 -13.60
C MET A 267 -5.83 -13.25 -14.53
N GLY A 268 -5.29 -12.79 -15.66
CA GLY A 268 -4.52 -13.60 -16.59
C GLY A 268 -3.30 -14.23 -15.92
N HIS A 269 -2.55 -13.49 -15.11
CA HIS A 269 -1.45 -14.06 -14.33
C HIS A 269 -1.90 -15.17 -13.36
N LEU A 270 -3.01 -14.99 -12.64
CA LEU A 270 -3.54 -16.05 -11.78
C LEU A 270 -3.98 -17.29 -12.56
N ILE A 271 -4.57 -17.10 -13.73
CA ILE A 271 -5.16 -18.19 -14.52
C ILE A 271 -4.07 -18.95 -15.29
N LEU A 272 -3.14 -18.23 -15.91
CA LEU A 272 -2.16 -18.85 -16.81
C LEU A 272 -0.88 -19.28 -16.06
N HIS A 273 -0.53 -18.60 -14.96
CA HIS A 273 0.80 -18.68 -14.37
C HIS A 273 0.80 -19.01 -12.86
N ASP A 274 -0.26 -19.65 -12.35
CA ASP A 274 -0.44 -19.95 -10.91
C ASP A 274 0.79 -20.57 -10.22
N SER A 275 1.49 -21.50 -10.86
CA SER A 275 2.71 -22.14 -10.34
C SER A 275 3.93 -21.21 -10.31
N ASN A 276 4.00 -20.26 -11.25
CA ASN A 276 5.16 -19.38 -11.44
C ASN A 276 5.05 -18.12 -10.57
N LEU A 277 3.87 -17.82 -10.03
CA LEU A 277 3.66 -16.73 -9.06
C LEU A 277 4.33 -17.00 -7.70
N ILE A 278 4.89 -18.19 -7.49
CA ILE A 278 5.56 -18.61 -6.24
C ILE A 278 7.06 -18.87 -6.46
N PHE A 279 7.52 -19.15 -7.69
CA PHE A 279 8.89 -19.58 -7.97
C PHE A 279 9.44 -18.91 -9.23
N ILE A 280 10.42 -18.03 -9.06
CA ILE A 280 11.27 -17.56 -10.17
C ILE A 280 12.72 -17.63 -9.70
N ASP A 281 13.44 -18.66 -10.16
CA ASP A 281 14.90 -18.79 -10.08
C ASP A 281 15.57 -18.00 -11.23
N ASP A 282 16.86 -17.71 -11.07
CA ASP A 282 17.71 -16.74 -11.80
C ASP A 282 17.79 -16.88 -13.34
N ASP A 283 17.24 -17.94 -13.95
CA ASP A 283 17.25 -18.19 -15.41
C ASP A 283 16.09 -17.52 -16.19
N SER A 284 15.42 -16.51 -15.60
CA SER A 284 14.05 -16.09 -15.95
C SER A 284 13.87 -14.98 -17.01
N LEU A 285 14.93 -14.51 -17.67
CA LEU A 285 14.85 -13.28 -18.50
C LEU A 285 13.87 -13.39 -19.68
N ASN A 286 13.88 -14.51 -20.42
CA ASN A 286 12.96 -14.71 -21.55
C ASN A 286 11.56 -15.14 -21.10
N ILE A 287 11.47 -15.80 -19.94
CA ILE A 287 10.21 -16.32 -19.42
C ILE A 287 9.30 -15.17 -19.00
N ASN A 288 9.83 -14.15 -18.32
CA ASN A 288 9.02 -13.01 -17.87
C ASN A 288 8.36 -12.24 -19.03
N SER A 289 9.05 -12.06 -20.16
CA SER A 289 8.44 -11.39 -21.33
C SER A 289 7.28 -12.20 -21.90
N LEU A 290 7.42 -13.52 -21.98
CA LEU A 290 6.37 -14.41 -22.48
C LEU A 290 5.13 -14.40 -21.57
N LEU A 291 5.32 -14.51 -20.25
CA LEU A 291 4.21 -14.46 -19.29
C LEU A 291 3.45 -13.13 -19.36
N GLU A 292 4.15 -12.01 -19.51
CA GLU A 292 3.51 -10.70 -19.66
C GLU A 292 2.72 -10.59 -20.98
N ASP A 293 3.27 -11.13 -22.08
CA ASP A 293 2.58 -11.17 -23.37
C ASP A 293 1.33 -12.06 -23.34
N GLU A 294 1.42 -13.24 -22.70
CA GLU A 294 0.28 -14.14 -22.48
C GLU A 294 -0.81 -13.47 -21.62
N ALA A 295 -0.44 -12.79 -20.54
CA ALA A 295 -1.38 -12.04 -19.70
C ALA A 295 -2.00 -10.84 -20.46
N ASN A 296 -1.22 -10.14 -21.28
CA ASN A 296 -1.71 -9.09 -22.17
C ASN A 296 -2.73 -9.64 -23.18
N GLU A 297 -2.42 -10.77 -23.81
CA GLU A 297 -3.29 -11.39 -24.79
C GLU A 297 -4.58 -11.89 -24.14
N PHE A 298 -4.47 -12.50 -22.95
CA PHE A 298 -5.60 -12.91 -22.14
C PHE A 298 -6.54 -11.74 -21.83
N ALA A 299 -6.00 -10.61 -21.38
CA ALA A 299 -6.79 -9.43 -21.07
C ALA A 299 -7.50 -8.88 -22.32
N GLN A 300 -6.79 -8.83 -23.46
CA GLN A 300 -7.37 -8.37 -24.73
C GLN A 300 -8.53 -9.25 -25.18
N ASN A 301 -8.30 -10.56 -25.24
CA ASN A 301 -9.26 -11.55 -25.72
C ASN A 301 -10.42 -11.74 -24.75
N THR A 302 -10.21 -11.53 -23.44
CA THR A 302 -11.31 -11.58 -22.47
C THR A 302 -12.23 -10.36 -22.64
N LEU A 303 -11.66 -9.17 -22.77
CA LEU A 303 -12.44 -7.94 -22.90
C LEU A 303 -13.16 -7.86 -24.26
N VAL A 304 -12.42 -8.11 -25.35
CA VAL A 304 -12.95 -8.16 -26.72
C VAL A 304 -12.66 -9.57 -27.28
N PRO A 305 -13.63 -10.50 -27.20
CA PRO A 305 -13.47 -11.86 -27.71
C PRO A 305 -13.00 -11.90 -29.17
N ARG A 306 -12.16 -12.89 -29.50
CA ARG A 306 -11.53 -13.04 -30.83
C ARG A 306 -12.53 -13.03 -31.99
N GLU A 307 -13.75 -13.53 -31.78
CA GLU A 307 -14.84 -13.48 -32.76
C GLU A 307 -15.22 -12.06 -33.21
N TYR A 308 -14.92 -11.03 -32.40
CA TYR A 308 -15.16 -9.63 -32.72
C TYR A 308 -13.92 -8.88 -33.21
N GLU A 309 -12.76 -9.54 -33.32
CA GLU A 309 -11.50 -8.88 -33.66
C GLU A 309 -11.53 -8.27 -35.06
N GLN A 310 -12.03 -9.01 -36.06
CA GLN A 310 -12.14 -8.48 -37.43
C GLN A 310 -13.07 -7.26 -37.51
N GLU A 311 -14.13 -7.24 -36.70
CA GLU A 311 -15.03 -6.10 -36.63
C GLU A 311 -14.35 -4.91 -35.94
N LEU A 312 -13.59 -5.14 -34.87
CA LEU A 312 -12.79 -4.12 -34.19
C LEU A 312 -11.84 -3.39 -35.16
N TYR A 313 -11.15 -4.13 -36.04
CA TYR A 313 -10.27 -3.55 -37.08
C TYR A 313 -11.01 -2.73 -38.14
N ARG A 314 -12.32 -2.93 -38.32
CA ARG A 314 -13.15 -2.17 -39.26
C ARG A 314 -13.78 -0.93 -38.63
N ILE A 315 -13.78 -0.81 -37.30
CA ILE A 315 -14.29 0.36 -36.61
C ILE A 315 -13.39 1.55 -36.96
N SER A 316 -14.00 2.55 -37.59
CA SER A 316 -13.32 3.79 -37.95
C SER A 316 -13.15 4.70 -36.73
N ASN A 317 -12.58 5.90 -36.91
CA ASN A 317 -12.53 6.94 -35.88
C ASN A 317 -13.92 7.58 -35.63
N ASN A 318 -14.95 6.76 -35.39
CA ASN A 318 -16.34 7.16 -35.23
C ASN A 318 -16.87 6.73 -33.86
N GLY A 319 -17.15 7.70 -33.00
CA GLY A 319 -17.64 7.43 -31.65
C GLY A 319 -18.98 6.70 -31.60
N LYS A 320 -19.87 6.85 -32.61
CA LYS A 320 -21.15 6.14 -32.64
C LYS A 320 -20.96 4.65 -32.92
N GLU A 321 -20.04 4.30 -33.82
CA GLU A 321 -19.67 2.90 -34.10
C GLU A 321 -19.10 2.23 -32.85
N ILE A 322 -18.20 2.92 -32.13
CA ILE A 322 -17.64 2.42 -30.86
C ILE A 322 -18.72 2.18 -29.81
N LEU A 323 -19.65 3.13 -29.65
CA LEU A 323 -20.75 2.99 -28.69
C LEU A 323 -21.66 1.81 -29.03
N TYR A 324 -22.00 1.64 -30.32
CA TYR A 324 -22.81 0.51 -30.78
C TYR A 324 -22.10 -0.82 -30.57
N PHE A 325 -20.82 -0.91 -30.97
CA PHE A 325 -19.99 -2.09 -30.79
C PHE A 325 -19.87 -2.48 -29.31
N ALA A 326 -19.49 -1.55 -28.45
CA ALA A 326 -19.35 -1.76 -27.00
C ALA A 326 -20.66 -2.25 -26.37
N ARG A 327 -21.79 -1.64 -26.75
CA ARG A 327 -23.12 -2.05 -26.26
C ARG A 327 -23.48 -3.47 -26.69
N ARG A 328 -23.22 -3.82 -27.95
CA ARG A 328 -23.52 -5.14 -28.52
C ARG A 328 -22.73 -6.26 -27.84
N ILE A 329 -21.43 -6.05 -27.61
CA ILE A 329 -20.58 -7.07 -26.98
C ILE A 329 -20.63 -7.03 -25.44
N GLY A 330 -21.25 -6.00 -24.86
CA GLY A 330 -21.54 -5.93 -23.43
C GLY A 330 -20.43 -5.33 -22.56
N ILE A 331 -19.60 -4.43 -23.09
CA ILE A 331 -18.49 -3.80 -22.34
C ILE A 331 -18.58 -2.26 -22.31
N ALA A 332 -17.72 -1.61 -21.51
CA ALA A 332 -17.59 -0.15 -21.53
C ALA A 332 -16.97 0.36 -22.85
N PRO A 333 -17.48 1.48 -23.41
CA PRO A 333 -16.91 2.10 -24.61
C PRO A 333 -15.44 2.50 -24.46
N GLY A 334 -15.03 2.95 -23.27
CA GLY A 334 -13.63 3.31 -22.99
C GLY A 334 -12.66 2.16 -23.28
N ILE A 335 -13.06 0.92 -22.97
CA ILE A 335 -12.24 -0.27 -23.22
C ILE A 335 -12.02 -0.48 -24.72
N VAL A 336 -13.05 -0.29 -25.54
CA VAL A 336 -12.93 -0.37 -27.01
C VAL A 336 -11.97 0.70 -27.52
N VAL A 337 -12.06 1.93 -27.02
CA VAL A 337 -11.10 2.99 -27.37
C VAL A 337 -9.67 2.60 -26.98
N GLY A 338 -9.47 2.05 -25.78
CA GLY A 338 -8.16 1.58 -25.32
C GLY A 338 -7.57 0.49 -26.22
N GLN A 339 -8.39 -0.47 -26.65
CA GLN A 339 -8.00 -1.52 -27.59
C GLN A 339 -7.59 -0.96 -28.97
N LEU A 340 -8.40 -0.06 -29.54
CA LEU A 340 -8.11 0.57 -30.83
C LEU A 340 -6.82 1.40 -30.77
N GLN A 341 -6.59 2.12 -29.67
CA GLN A 341 -5.36 2.89 -29.45
C GLN A 341 -4.14 1.99 -29.28
N LYS A 342 -4.24 0.91 -28.51
CA LYS A 342 -3.15 -0.05 -28.32
C LYS A 342 -2.76 -0.76 -29.62
N LYS A 343 -3.73 -1.08 -30.48
CA LYS A 343 -3.53 -1.67 -31.81
C LYS A 343 -3.16 -0.64 -32.89
N SER A 344 -2.95 0.63 -32.53
CA SER A 344 -2.62 1.74 -33.44
C SER A 344 -3.64 1.98 -34.57
N ILE A 345 -4.89 1.54 -34.38
CA ILE A 345 -6.00 1.79 -35.32
C ILE A 345 -6.45 3.24 -35.23
N ILE A 346 -6.41 3.82 -34.02
CA ILE A 346 -6.60 5.26 -33.78
C ILE A 346 -5.48 5.83 -32.91
N PRO A 347 -5.17 7.13 -33.04
CA PRO A 347 -4.21 7.81 -32.15
C PRO A 347 -4.66 7.87 -30.68
N TYR A 348 -3.70 7.89 -29.74
CA TYR A 348 -3.96 7.96 -28.29
C TYR A 348 -4.68 9.25 -27.83
N ASN A 349 -4.67 10.32 -28.63
CA ASN A 349 -5.39 11.57 -28.34
C ASN A 349 -6.83 11.57 -28.88
N HIS A 350 -7.26 10.55 -29.64
CA HIS A 350 -8.59 10.47 -30.22
C HIS A 350 -9.59 9.77 -29.30
N LEU A 351 -10.86 10.21 -29.35
CA LEU A 351 -12.03 9.57 -28.73
C LEU A 351 -11.92 9.33 -27.20
N ASN A 352 -11.00 10.03 -26.53
CA ASN A 352 -10.83 9.95 -25.08
C ASN A 352 -12.05 10.43 -24.29
N ASN A 353 -12.97 11.19 -24.91
CA ASN A 353 -14.25 11.58 -24.35
C ASN A 353 -15.22 10.39 -24.13
N LEU A 354 -14.95 9.22 -24.73
CA LEU A 354 -15.70 7.99 -24.50
C LEU A 354 -15.17 7.16 -23.32
N LYS A 355 -14.01 7.54 -22.76
CA LYS A 355 -13.43 6.92 -21.57
C LYS A 355 -14.02 7.53 -20.32
N THR A 356 -14.32 6.69 -19.33
CA THR A 356 -14.73 7.16 -18.00
C THR A 356 -13.49 7.51 -17.20
N LYS A 357 -13.46 8.71 -16.60
CA LYS A 357 -12.38 9.13 -15.71
C LYS A 357 -12.76 8.93 -14.25
N PHE A 358 -11.80 8.49 -13.45
CA PHE A 358 -11.92 8.26 -12.03
C PHE A 358 -11.20 9.33 -11.22
N LYS A 359 -11.48 9.39 -9.92
CA LYS A 359 -10.78 10.25 -8.97
C LYS A 359 -10.71 9.55 -7.61
N TRP A 360 -9.64 9.82 -6.87
CA TRP A 360 -9.59 9.49 -5.44
C TRP A 360 -10.56 10.41 -4.70
N SER A 361 -11.39 9.85 -3.83
CA SER A 361 -12.29 10.57 -2.93
C SER A 361 -11.57 11.00 -1.67
#